data_AF-A0A8J9UJA7-F1
#
_entry.id   AF-A0A8J9UJA7-F1
#
_cell.length_a   1.000
_cell.length_b   1.000
_cell.length_c   1.000
_cell.angle_alpha   90.00
_cell.angle_beta   90.00
_cell.angle_gamma   90.00
#
_symmetry.space_group_name_H-M   'P 1'
#
loop_
_entity.id
_entity.type
_entity.pdbx_description
1 polymer ?
#
loop_
_entity_poly.entity_id
_entity_poly.type
_entity_poly.pdbx_seq_one_letter_code
_entity_poly.pdbx_strand_id
1 'polypeptide(L)'
;MHHPEVTMMIDIDGQEHVLDLRLNTDLVAGDHVISYQKDGETVLHKPTKEELDICQYSGTVRDRKGSWAALSTCHGVRGIIHDGKQMRYIEPAEALEGGAERLYFCAASALTTIL
;
A
#
# COMPACT_ATOMS: atom_id res chain seq x y z
N MET A 1 4.29 -2.33 -13.59
CA MET A 1 3.39 -3.50 -13.56
C MET A 1 3.44 -4.11 -12.17
N HIS A 2 2.35 -4.01 -11.43
CA HIS A 2 2.21 -4.51 -10.07
C HIS A 2 1.72 -5.96 -10.06
N HIS A 3 2.28 -6.81 -9.20
CA HIS A 3 1.81 -8.18 -9.04
C HIS A 3 0.44 -8.18 -8.32
N PRO A 4 -0.56 -8.97 -8.78
CA PRO A 4 -1.90 -9.00 -8.18
C PRO A 4 -1.90 -9.47 -6.73
N GLU A 5 -0.96 -10.31 -6.36
CA GLU A 5 -0.76 -10.81 -5.01
C GLU A 5 0.71 -10.62 -4.62
N VAL A 6 0.94 -10.17 -3.39
CA VAL A 6 2.27 -9.94 -2.83
C VAL A 6 2.27 -10.43 -1.39
N THR A 7 3.33 -11.14 -1.00
CA THR A 7 3.63 -11.40 0.42
C THR A 7 4.73 -10.44 0.86
N MET A 8 4.52 -9.77 1.99
CA MET A 8 5.48 -8.82 2.56
C MET A 8 5.80 -9.20 4.00
N MET A 9 7.08 -9.14 4.35
CA MET A 9 7.52 -9.28 5.73
C MET A 9 7.90 -7.91 6.28
N ILE A 10 7.45 -7.60 7.49
CA ILE A 10 7.68 -6.32 8.15
C ILE A 10 7.96 -6.51 9.63
N ASP A 11 8.95 -5.79 10.16
CA ASP A 11 9.19 -5.71 11.59
C ASP A 11 8.34 -4.59 12.20
N ILE A 12 7.63 -4.92 13.27
CA ILE A 12 6.83 -3.98 14.05
C ILE A 12 7.10 -4.30 15.53
N ASP A 13 7.62 -3.32 16.26
CA ASP A 13 7.96 -3.44 17.68
C ASP A 13 8.94 -4.62 17.97
N GLY A 14 9.86 -4.93 17.02
CA GLY A 14 10.80 -6.04 17.14
C GLY A 14 10.19 -7.42 16.89
N GLN A 15 8.97 -7.46 16.33
CA GLN A 15 8.29 -8.69 15.91
C GLN A 15 8.07 -8.68 14.40
N GLU A 16 8.52 -9.74 13.73
CA GLU A 16 8.23 -9.97 12.33
C GLU A 16 6.76 -10.36 12.10
N HIS A 17 6.14 -9.69 11.14
CA HIS A 17 4.80 -9.94 10.67
C HIS A 17 4.84 -10.24 9.18
N VAL A 18 4.11 -11.26 8.75
CA VAL A 18 3.94 -11.60 7.34
C VAL A 18 2.55 -11.15 6.89
N LEU A 19 2.50 -10.36 5.83
CA LEU A 19 1.29 -9.83 5.24
C LEU A 19 1.02 -10.55 3.92
N ASP A 20 -0.20 -11.03 3.76
CA ASP A 20 -0.70 -11.56 2.49
C ASP A 20 -1.62 -10.50 1.87
N LEU A 21 -1.17 -9.90 0.77
CA LEU A 21 -1.73 -8.70 0.18
C LEU A 21 -2.22 -8.96 -1.24
N ARG A 22 -3.35 -8.33 -1.58
CA ARG A 22 -3.92 -8.31 -2.92
C ARG A 22 -4.04 -6.89 -3.43
N LEU A 23 -3.73 -6.69 -4.70
CA LEU A 23 -3.89 -5.41 -5.36
C LEU A 23 -5.36 -5.01 -5.32
N ASN A 24 -5.63 -3.79 -4.88
CA ASN A 24 -6.97 -3.26 -4.79
C ASN A 24 -7.45 -2.80 -6.17
N THR A 25 -8.05 -3.72 -6.92
CA THR A 25 -8.55 -3.45 -8.28
C THR A 25 -9.87 -2.70 -8.31
N ASP A 26 -10.50 -2.49 -7.15
CA ASP A 26 -11.85 -1.89 -7.05
C ASP A 26 -11.79 -0.39 -6.73
N LEU A 27 -10.59 0.21 -6.72
CA LEU A 27 -10.40 1.65 -6.49
C LEU A 27 -10.93 2.52 -7.65
N VAL A 28 -11.02 1.96 -8.85
CA VAL A 28 -11.45 2.70 -10.04
C VAL A 28 -12.66 1.97 -10.63
N ALA A 29 -13.78 2.69 -10.76
CA ALA A 29 -14.98 2.18 -11.40
C ALA A 29 -14.65 1.69 -12.82
N GLY A 30 -15.18 0.52 -13.21
CA GLY A 30 -14.85 -0.10 -14.50
C GLY A 30 -15.25 0.73 -15.73
N ASP A 31 -16.11 1.74 -15.56
CA ASP A 31 -16.56 2.68 -16.58
C ASP A 31 -15.90 4.07 -16.47
N HIS A 32 -14.83 4.21 -15.67
CA HIS A 32 -14.11 5.47 -15.51
C HIS A 32 -13.62 6.04 -16.84
N VAL A 33 -13.92 7.32 -17.07
CA VAL A 33 -13.50 8.10 -18.24
C VAL A 33 -12.70 9.30 -17.78
N ILE A 34 -11.50 9.46 -18.33
CA ILE A 34 -10.69 10.68 -18.21
C ILE A 34 -11.01 11.58 -19.39
N SER A 35 -11.40 12.82 -19.13
CA SER A 35 -11.58 13.86 -20.16
C SER A 35 -10.42 14.85 -20.12
N TYR A 36 -9.77 15.10 -21.25
CA TYR A 36 -8.69 16.09 -21.37
C TYR A 36 -8.66 16.75 -22.74
N GLN A 37 -7.99 17.90 -22.84
CA GLN A 37 -7.80 18.61 -24.10
C GLN A 37 -6.51 18.15 -24.77
N LYS A 38 -6.58 17.81 -26.05
CA LYS A 38 -5.42 17.51 -26.89
C LYS A 38 -5.61 18.18 -28.24
N ASP A 39 -4.66 19.04 -28.62
CA ASP A 39 -4.66 19.75 -29.91
C ASP A 39 -5.95 20.56 -30.18
N GLY A 40 -6.58 21.08 -29.12
CA GLY A 40 -7.82 21.86 -29.21
C GLY A 40 -9.10 21.01 -29.25
N GLU A 41 -8.99 19.68 -29.17
CA GLU A 41 -10.13 18.76 -29.13
C GLU A 41 -10.29 18.12 -27.74
N THR A 42 -11.54 17.87 -27.35
CA THR A 42 -11.86 17.10 -26.14
C THR A 42 -11.69 15.61 -26.41
N VAL A 43 -10.78 14.96 -25.69
CA VAL A 43 -10.56 13.52 -25.74
C VAL A 43 -11.21 12.86 -24.52
N LEU A 44 -11.97 11.80 -24.75
CA LEU A 44 -12.50 10.91 -23.72
C LEU A 44 -11.71 9.60 -23.75
N HIS A 45 -10.96 9.34 -22.68
CA HIS A 45 -10.10 8.15 -22.55
C HIS A 45 -10.59 7.24 -21.45
N LYS A 46 -10.69 5.94 -21.74
CA LYS A 46 -10.97 4.90 -20.73
C LYS A 46 -9.66 4.17 -20.45
N PRO A 47 -8.95 4.50 -19.35
CA PRO A 47 -7.68 3.87 -19.07
C PRO A 47 -7.86 2.38 -18.73
N THR A 48 -6.94 1.57 -19.23
CA THR A 48 -6.74 0.18 -18.82
C THR A 48 -6.24 0.11 -17.37
N LYS A 49 -6.32 -1.08 -16.76
CA LYS A 49 -5.82 -1.28 -15.38
C LYS A 49 -4.31 -1.03 -15.31
N GLU A 50 -3.60 -1.33 -16.39
CA GLU A 50 -2.17 -1.15 -16.54
C GLU A 50 -1.80 0.34 -16.62
N GLU A 51 -2.60 1.16 -17.32
CA GLU A 51 -2.41 2.61 -17.43
C GLU A 51 -2.68 3.36 -16.11
N LEU A 52 -3.51 2.79 -15.22
CA LEU A 52 -3.81 3.36 -13.92
C LEU A 52 -2.68 3.17 -12.89
N ASP A 53 -1.69 2.31 -13.18
CA ASP A 53 -0.54 1.98 -12.32
C ASP A 53 -0.92 1.82 -10.84
N ILE A 54 -1.98 1.03 -10.59
CA ILE A 54 -2.50 0.80 -9.24
C ILE A 54 -1.42 0.08 -8.42
N CYS A 55 -1.11 0.66 -7.27
CA CYS A 55 -0.05 0.21 -6.34
C CYS A 55 -0.59 -0.02 -4.92
N GLN A 56 -1.90 0.11 -4.74
CA GLN A 56 -2.61 0.02 -3.47
C GLN A 56 -3.01 -1.43 -3.24
N TYR A 57 -2.76 -1.92 -2.04
CA TYR A 57 -2.97 -3.29 -1.64
C TYR A 57 -3.83 -3.35 -0.39
N SER A 58 -4.65 -4.39 -0.29
CA SER A 58 -5.36 -4.75 0.93
C SER A 58 -5.14 -6.22 1.25
N GLY A 59 -5.18 -6.59 2.52
CA GLY A 59 -4.90 -7.97 2.90
C GLY A 59 -4.97 -8.23 4.39
N THR A 60 -4.27 -9.25 4.84
CA THR A 60 -4.31 -9.72 6.24
C THR A 60 -2.92 -10.04 6.77
N VAL A 61 -2.77 -10.00 8.10
CA VAL A 61 -1.59 -10.55 8.77
C VAL A 61 -1.76 -12.06 8.88
N ARG A 62 -0.79 -12.81 8.37
CA ARG A 62 -0.81 -14.27 8.39
C ARG A 62 -0.95 -14.79 9.82
N ASP A 63 -1.74 -15.85 9.97
CA ASP A 63 -2.02 -16.51 11.26
C ASP A 63 -2.66 -15.62 12.34
N ARG A 64 -3.16 -14.43 11.99
CA ARG A 64 -3.89 -13.55 12.92
C ARG A 64 -5.32 -13.29 12.49
N LYS A 65 -6.26 -13.91 13.20
CA LYS A 65 -7.71 -13.70 12.98
C LYS A 65 -8.12 -12.26 13.30
N GLY A 66 -9.02 -11.69 12.49
CA GLY A 66 -9.48 -10.32 12.64
C GLY A 66 -8.44 -9.25 12.28
N SER A 67 -7.31 -9.67 11.72
CA SER A 67 -6.32 -8.75 11.18
C SER A 67 -6.72 -8.25 9.80
N TRP A 68 -6.23 -7.07 9.45
CA TRP A 68 -6.32 -6.51 8.11
C TRP A 68 -5.19 -5.51 7.87
N ALA A 69 -4.86 -5.27 6.62
CA ALA A 69 -3.88 -4.28 6.21
C ALA A 69 -4.37 -3.54 4.97
N ALA A 70 -4.00 -2.25 4.86
CA ALA A 70 -4.22 -1.41 3.70
C ALA A 70 -2.94 -0.61 3.44
N LEU A 71 -2.25 -0.92 2.35
CA LEU A 71 -0.91 -0.40 2.06
C LEU A 71 -0.83 0.21 0.66
N SER A 72 -0.02 1.25 0.50
CA SER A 72 0.42 1.77 -0.79
C SER A 72 1.90 1.43 -0.99
N THR A 73 2.25 1.07 -2.22
CA THR A 73 3.64 0.80 -2.64
C THR A 73 4.16 1.80 -3.68
N CYS A 74 3.38 2.83 -4.02
CA CYS A 74 3.71 3.78 -5.10
C CYS A 74 5.02 4.53 -4.85
N HIS A 75 5.31 4.88 -3.59
CA HIS A 75 6.47 5.70 -3.22
C HIS A 75 7.11 5.15 -1.95
N GLY A 76 7.47 3.86 -1.99
CA GLY A 76 7.80 3.10 -0.78
C GLY A 76 6.55 2.53 -0.11
N VAL A 77 6.76 1.77 0.96
CA VAL A 77 5.67 1.09 1.68
C VAL A 77 5.11 2.04 2.74
N ARG A 78 3.82 2.32 2.65
CA ARG A 78 3.09 3.09 3.66
C ARG A 78 1.68 2.58 3.85
N GLY A 79 1.08 2.84 5.00
CA GLY A 79 -0.32 2.53 5.24
C GLY A 79 -0.59 2.01 6.64
N ILE A 80 -1.67 1.25 6.80
CA ILE A 80 -2.18 0.82 8.11
C ILE A 80 -2.19 -0.70 8.19
N ILE A 81 -1.80 -1.22 9.36
CA ILE A 81 -1.98 -2.61 9.74
C ILE A 81 -2.77 -2.66 11.04
N HIS A 82 -3.84 -3.45 11.05
CA HIS A 82 -4.52 -3.89 12.26
C HIS A 82 -4.19 -5.35 12.52
N ASP A 83 -3.54 -5.67 13.63
CA ASP A 83 -3.07 -7.02 13.93
C ASP A 83 -4.12 -7.91 14.63
N GLY A 84 -5.36 -7.43 14.72
CA GLY A 84 -6.46 -8.02 15.48
C GLY A 84 -6.65 -7.41 16.88
N LYS A 85 -5.72 -6.58 17.35
CA LYS A 85 -5.77 -5.91 18.65
C LYS A 85 -5.50 -4.41 18.55
N GLN A 86 -4.48 -4.05 17.79
CA GLN A 86 -3.97 -2.70 17.70
C GLN A 86 -3.77 -2.30 16.24
N MET A 87 -4.06 -1.03 15.98
CA MET A 87 -3.78 -0.39 14.70
C MET A 87 -2.39 0.25 14.76
N ARG A 88 -1.59 0.04 13.72
CA ARG A 88 -0.30 0.70 13.51
C ARG A 88 -0.25 1.33 12.14
N TYR A 89 0.47 2.43 12.07
CA TYR A 89 0.74 3.14 10.85
C TYR A 89 2.20 2.96 10.44
N ILE A 90 2.40 2.75 9.15
CA ILE A 90 3.69 2.52 8.50
C ILE A 90 3.97 3.69 7.58
N GLU A 91 5.17 4.24 7.70
CA GLU A 91 5.73 5.15 6.71
C GLU A 91 7.04 4.60 6.15
N PRO A 92 7.44 5.04 4.94
CA PRO A 92 8.74 4.71 4.38
C PRO A 92 9.86 5.18 5.32
N ALA A 93 10.89 4.35 5.49
CA ALA A 93 12.12 4.79 6.14
C ALA A 93 12.71 5.97 5.35
N GLU A 94 13.21 6.98 6.05
CA GLU A 94 14.04 8.01 5.43
C GLU A 94 15.24 7.31 4.78
N ALA A 95 15.50 7.61 3.52
CA ALA A 95 16.62 7.01 2.80
C ALA A 95 17.92 7.43 3.49
N LEU A 96 18.52 6.53 4.26
CA LEU A 96 19.91 6.68 4.65
C LEU A 96 20.74 6.54 3.36
N GLU A 97 21.47 7.59 3.00
CA GLU A 97 22.41 7.52 1.89
C GLU A 97 23.45 6.43 2.17
N GLY A 98 23.31 5.28 1.51
CA GLY A 98 24.21 4.14 1.65
C GLY A 98 23.48 2.82 1.40
N GLY A 99 23.60 2.30 0.18
CA GLY A 99 22.93 1.07 -0.24
C GLY A 99 23.29 -0.15 0.60
N ALA A 100 22.26 -0.86 1.06
CA ALA A 100 22.28 -2.27 1.44
C ALA A 100 20.85 -2.82 1.38
N GLU A 101 20.73 -4.13 1.18
CA GLU A 101 19.48 -4.89 1.00
C GLU A 101 18.33 -4.43 1.91
N ARG A 102 17.16 -4.26 1.28
CA ARG A 102 15.96 -3.61 1.82
C ARG A 102 15.32 -4.42 2.94
N LEU A 103 15.90 -4.38 4.13
CA LEU A 103 15.15 -4.53 5.37
C LEU A 103 14.30 -3.27 5.50
N TYR A 104 13.00 -3.39 5.25
CA TYR A 104 12.04 -2.33 5.50
C TYR A 104 11.97 -2.09 7.01
N PHE A 105 12.81 -1.20 7.52
CA PHE A 105 12.65 -0.66 8.86
C PHE A 105 11.41 0.23 8.86
N CYS A 106 10.30 -0.33 9.33
CA CYS A 106 9.09 0.42 9.54
C CYS A 106 9.17 1.09 10.92
N ALA A 107 9.27 2.41 10.96
CA ALA A 107 9.02 3.14 12.20
C ALA A 107 7.51 3.09 12.48
N ALA A 108 7.08 2.21 13.38
CA ALA A 108 5.72 2.24 13.91
C ALA A 108 5.59 3.49 14.80
N SER A 109 4.93 4.53 14.30
CA SER A 109 4.67 5.71 15.12
C SER A 109 3.54 5.40 16.08
N ALA A 110 3.85 5.26 17.37
CA ALA A 110 2.85 5.09 18.42
C ALA A 110 2.06 6.40 18.56
N LEU A 111 0.86 6.44 17.99
CA LEU A 111 -0.10 7.51 18.28
C LEU A 111 -0.41 7.45 19.78
N THR A 112 0.15 8.41 20.52
CA THR A 112 -0.15 8.62 21.93
C THR A 112 -1.62 9.03 22.03
N THR A 113 -2.41 8.24 22.75
CA THR A 113 -3.80 8.56 23.09
C THR A 113 -3.86 9.97 23.72
N ILE A 114 -4.55 10.90 23.07
CA ILE A 114 -4.97 12.15 23.72
C ILE A 114 -6.14 11.77 24.63
N LEU A 115 -5.92 11.87 25.94
CA LEU A 115 -6.94 11.83 26.99
C LEU A 115 -7.87 13.04 26.90
#